data_AF-A0AAV3RYI0-F1
#
_entry.id   AF-A0AAV3RYI0-F1
#
_cell.length_a   1.000
_cell.length_b   1.000
_cell.length_c   1.000
_cell.angle_alpha   90.00
_cell.angle_beta   90.00
_cell.angle_gamma   90.00
#
_symmetry.space_group_name_H-M   'P 1'
#
loop_
_entity.id
_entity.type
_entity.pdbx_description
1 polymer ?
#
loop_
_entity_poly.entity_id
_entity_poly.type
_entity_poly.pdbx_seq_one_letter_code
_entity_poly.pdbx_strand_id
1 'polypeptide(L)'
;MLIHPNSTDRAHTPPPGLRTFFVVALDNGLRFLMHPFIGEVLSMAGVGPAQIIPSMWISIIGFYSACLLASVMPSAKFFLTSFS
;
A
#
# COMPACT_ATOMS: atom_id res chain seq x y z
N MET A 1 -15.92 -1.97 -8.72
CA MET A 1 -15.78 -2.41 -10.12
C MET A 1 -14.31 -2.35 -10.48
N LEU A 2 -13.71 -3.43 -11.00
CA LEU A 2 -12.34 -3.43 -11.52
C LEU A 2 -12.39 -3.04 -12.99
N ILE A 3 -11.51 -2.14 -13.42
CA ILE A 3 -11.41 -1.65 -14.80
C ILE A 3 -10.08 -2.10 -15.35
N HIS A 4 -10.07 -2.69 -16.54
CA HIS A 4 -8.84 -3.06 -17.23
C HIS A 4 -8.21 -1.79 -17.84
N PRO A 5 -6.93 -1.50 -17.57
CA PRO A 5 -6.28 -0.31 -18.12
C PRO A 5 -6.06 -0.44 -19.63
N ASN A 6 -6.11 0.68 -20.34
CA ASN A 6 -5.70 0.80 -21.73
C ASN A 6 -4.16 0.82 -21.86
N SER A 7 -3.64 0.59 -23.05
CA SER A 7 -2.19 0.56 -23.32
C SER A 7 -1.47 1.90 -22.99
N THR A 8 -2.20 3.01 -22.99
CA THR A 8 -1.69 4.35 -22.66
C THR A 8 -1.76 4.68 -21.18
N ASP A 9 -2.55 3.93 -20.40
CA ASP A 9 -2.72 4.22 -18.99
C ASP A 9 -1.43 3.88 -18.23
N ARG A 10 -1.20 4.62 -17.15
CA ARG A 10 -0.04 4.43 -16.28
C ARG A 10 -0.52 4.11 -14.89
N ALA A 11 0.05 3.07 -14.29
CA ALA A 11 -0.27 2.67 -12.93
C ALA A 11 -0.01 3.80 -11.90
N HIS A 12 0.84 4.78 -12.19
CA HIS A 12 1.10 5.93 -11.32
C HIS A 12 0.25 7.18 -11.64
N THR A 13 -0.64 7.13 -12.64
CA THR A 13 -1.51 8.26 -13.02
C THR A 13 -2.94 7.75 -13.24
N PRO A 14 -3.63 7.34 -12.16
CA PRO A 14 -5.01 6.90 -12.28
C PRO A 14 -5.94 8.08 -12.63
N PRO A 15 -7.05 7.83 -13.35
CA PRO A 15 -8.10 8.83 -13.53
C PRO A 15 -8.67 9.32 -12.17
N PRO A 16 -9.24 10.53 -12.11
CA PRO A 16 -9.83 11.05 -10.88
C PRO A 16 -10.85 10.10 -10.26
N GLY A 17 -10.73 9.86 -8.94
CA GLY A 17 -11.62 8.95 -8.20
C GLY A 17 -11.28 7.46 -8.33
N LEU A 18 -10.28 7.09 -9.12
CA LEU A 18 -9.81 5.71 -9.26
C LEU A 18 -8.47 5.49 -8.56
N ARG A 19 -8.21 4.23 -8.20
CA ARG A 19 -6.90 3.76 -7.74
C ARG A 19 -6.47 2.57 -8.58
N THR A 20 -5.19 2.56 -8.91
CA THR A 20 -4.51 1.52 -9.68
C THR A 20 -3.72 0.62 -8.73
N PHE A 21 -3.61 -0.66 -9.09
CA PHE A 21 -2.85 -1.67 -8.34
C PHE A 21 -2.17 -2.61 -9.32
N PHE A 22 -1.02 -3.16 -8.94
CA PHE A 22 -0.44 -4.26 -9.70
C PHE A 22 -1.25 -5.54 -9.48
N VAL A 23 -1.57 -6.25 -10.55
CA VAL A 23 -2.30 -7.54 -10.48
C VAL A 23 -1.56 -8.52 -9.59
N VAL A 24 -0.23 -8.62 -9.73
CA VAL A 24 0.60 -9.46 -8.86
C VAL A 24 0.46 -9.11 -7.38
N ALA A 25 0.20 -7.86 -7.03
CA ALA A 25 -0.03 -7.48 -5.65
C ALA A 25 -1.37 -8.04 -5.14
N LEU A 26 -2.42 -7.99 -5.97
CA LEU A 26 -3.72 -8.61 -5.65
C LEU A 26 -3.59 -10.14 -5.52
N ASP A 27 -2.84 -10.78 -6.42
CA ASP A 27 -2.58 -12.23 -6.39
C ASP A 27 -1.81 -12.65 -5.14
N ASN A 28 -0.92 -11.78 -4.64
CA ASN A 28 -0.19 -11.97 -3.38
C ASN A 28 -0.99 -11.50 -2.14
N GLY A 29 -2.31 -11.36 -2.26
CA GLY A 29 -3.19 -11.14 -1.11
C GLY A 29 -3.40 -9.67 -0.72
N LEU A 30 -3.01 -8.70 -1.55
CA LEU A 30 -3.31 -7.29 -1.33
C LEU A 30 -4.81 -7.02 -1.52
N ARG A 31 -5.62 -7.32 -0.51
CA ARG A 31 -7.06 -7.02 -0.47
C ARG A 31 -7.42 -5.82 0.43
N PHE A 32 -6.46 -5.25 1.14
CA PHE A 32 -6.68 -4.34 2.27
C PHE A 32 -6.15 -2.92 2.07
N LEU A 33 -6.41 -2.33 0.91
CA LEU A 33 -5.95 -0.97 0.58
C LEU A 33 -6.70 0.17 1.31
N MET A 34 -7.43 -0.16 2.38
CA MET A 34 -8.25 0.78 3.15
C MET A 34 -7.98 0.75 4.65
N HIS A 35 -6.99 -0.01 5.14
CA HIS A 35 -6.67 0.06 6.57
C HIS A 35 -6.03 1.45 6.89
N PRO A 36 -6.50 2.19 7.91
CA PRO A 36 -6.04 3.56 8.19
C PRO A 36 -4.51 3.69 8.28
N PHE A 37 -3.84 2.73 8.93
CA PHE A 37 -2.38 2.68 9.02
C PHE A 37 -1.68 2.65 7.64
N ILE A 38 -2.19 1.85 6.69
CA ILE A 38 -1.62 1.77 5.34
C ILE A 38 -1.81 3.11 4.63
N GLY A 39 -2.99 3.72 4.75
CA GLY A 39 -3.26 5.05 4.19
C GLY A 39 -2.33 6.12 4.76
N GLU A 40 -2.03 6.08 6.04
CA GLU A 40 -1.12 7.01 6.71
C GLU A 40 0.33 6.84 6.22
N VAL A 41 0.83 5.59 6.11
CA VAL A 41 2.16 5.29 5.56
C VAL A 41 2.29 5.84 4.14
N LEU A 42 1.33 5.54 3.28
CA LEU A 42 1.31 6.01 1.89
C LEU A 42 1.26 7.54 1.79
N SER A 43 0.42 8.16 2.62
CA SER A 43 0.28 9.62 2.67
C SER A 43 1.56 10.30 3.14
N MET A 44 2.20 9.78 4.19
CA MET A 44 3.46 10.33 4.71
C MET A 44 4.62 10.12 3.74
N ALA A 45 4.63 9.02 2.99
CA ALA A 45 5.62 8.76 1.94
C ALA A 45 5.35 9.50 0.62
N GLY A 46 4.16 10.10 0.45
CA GLY A 46 3.77 10.81 -0.77
C GLY A 46 3.60 9.89 -1.99
N VAL A 47 3.27 8.61 -1.77
CA VAL A 47 3.17 7.60 -2.83
C VAL A 47 1.78 6.98 -2.89
N GLY A 48 1.32 6.70 -4.10
CA GLY A 48 0.14 5.87 -4.34
C GLY A 48 0.43 4.39 -4.11
N PRO A 49 -0.60 3.56 -3.86
CA PRO A 49 -0.43 2.12 -3.69
C PRO A 49 0.31 1.41 -4.84
N ALA A 50 0.07 1.83 -6.08
CA ALA A 50 0.74 1.30 -7.27
C ALA A 50 2.20 1.76 -7.42
N GLN A 51 2.69 2.67 -6.58
CA GLN A 51 4.10 3.09 -6.59
C GLN A 51 4.94 2.30 -5.59
N ILE A 52 4.31 1.44 -4.78
CA ILE A 52 5.00 0.57 -3.83
C ILE A 52 5.38 -0.74 -4.51
N ILE A 53 6.66 -1.09 -4.42
CA ILE A 53 7.19 -2.38 -4.90
C ILE A 53 6.62 -3.54 -4.05
N PRO A 54 6.44 -4.76 -4.62
CA PRO A 54 5.83 -5.88 -3.90
C PRO A 54 6.48 -6.23 -2.54
N SER A 55 7.79 -6.12 -2.43
CA SER A 55 8.51 -6.38 -1.17
C SER A 55 8.14 -5.40 -0.06
N MET A 56 7.95 -4.13 -0.40
CA MET A 56 7.56 -3.10 0.55
C MET A 56 6.13 -3.31 1.06
N TRP A 57 5.22 -3.83 0.23
CA TRP A 57 3.90 -4.26 0.69
C TRP A 57 3.98 -5.32 1.79
N ILE A 58 4.84 -6.32 1.60
CA ILE A 58 5.06 -7.38 2.60
C ILE A 58 5.61 -6.78 3.89
N SER A 59 6.56 -5.83 3.82
CA SER A 59 7.10 -5.15 5.00
C SER A 59 6.04 -4.36 5.78
N ILE A 60 5.17 -3.61 5.09
CA ILE A 60 4.07 -2.86 5.73
C ILE A 60 3.12 -3.81 6.47
N ILE A 61 2.71 -4.90 5.81
CA ILE A 61 1.80 -5.90 6.39
C ILE A 61 2.47 -6.62 7.57
N GLY A 62 3.74 -7.01 7.42
CA GLY A 62 4.51 -7.68 8.45
C GLY A 62 4.69 -6.82 9.70
N PHE A 63 5.05 -5.54 9.52
CA PHE A 63 5.16 -4.59 10.64
C PHE A 63 3.82 -4.40 11.35
N TYR A 64 2.73 -4.17 10.61
CA TYR A 64 1.40 -4.02 11.19
C TYR A 64 0.99 -5.27 11.99
N SER A 65 1.22 -6.46 11.43
CA SER A 65 0.92 -7.72 12.10
C SER A 65 1.75 -7.92 13.38
N ALA A 66 3.03 -7.55 13.35
CA ALA A 66 3.90 -7.60 14.52
C ALA A 66 3.41 -6.64 15.63
N CYS A 67 3.00 -5.42 15.29
CA CYS A 67 2.41 -4.47 16.22
C CYS A 67 1.13 -5.02 16.87
N LEU A 68 0.24 -5.61 16.06
CA LEU A 68 -0.99 -6.23 16.58
C LEU A 68 -0.68 -7.37 17.56
N LEU A 69 0.26 -8.26 17.22
CA LEU A 69 0.67 -9.37 18.09
C LEU A 69 1.30 -8.87 19.39
N ALA A 70 2.04 -7.76 19.34
CA ALA A 70 2.63 -7.12 20.50
C ALA A 70 1.66 -6.25 21.31
N SER A 71 0.40 -6.10 20.87
CA SER A 71 -0.57 -5.15 21.44
C SER A 71 -0.05 -3.69 21.47
N VAL A 72 0.79 -3.34 20.49
CA VAL A 72 1.34 -1.99 20.32
C VAL A 72 0.63 -1.29 19.18
N MET A 73 0.35 0.00 19.36
CA MET A 73 -0.25 0.80 18.29
C MET A 73 0.76 1.00 17.15
N PRO A 74 0.44 0.59 15.90
CA PRO A 74 1.33 0.79 14.76
C PRO A 74 1.45 2.30 14.45
N SER A 75 2.67 2.75 14.15
CA SER A 75 2.98 4.16 13.85
C SER A 75 3.58 4.28 12.47
N ALA A 76 2.93 5.02 11.58
CA ALA A 76 3.40 5.23 10.21
C ALA A 76 4.76 5.96 10.18
N LYS A 77 4.92 6.95 11.07
CA LYS A 77 6.18 7.67 11.24
C LYS A 77 7.31 6.72 11.65
N PHE A 78 7.07 5.86 12.65
CA PHE A 78 8.08 4.91 13.10
C PHE A 78 8.46 3.93 11.97
N PHE A 79 7.46 3.38 11.28
CA PHE A 79 7.69 2.50 10.12
C PHE A 79 8.58 3.19 9.08
N LEU A 80 8.23 4.40 8.65
CA LEU A 80 8.99 5.12 7.62
C LEU A 80 10.40 5.48 8.08
N THR A 81 10.65 5.70 9.37
CA THR A 81 12.03 5.93 9.87
C THR A 81 12.87 4.66 9.99
N SER A 82 12.24 3.48 10.05
CA SER A 82 12.93 2.20 10.27
C SER A 82 13.10 1.37 9.00
N PHE A 83 12.31 1.63 7.97
CA PHE A 83 12.24 0.80 6.75
C PHE A 83 12.39 1.61 5.44
N SER A 84 12.85 2.87 5.52
CA SER A 84 13.20 3.73 4.36
C SER A 84 14.57 3.43 3.77
#